data_AF-A0A2E6W7F7-F1
#
_entry.id   AF-A0A2E6W7F7-F1
#
_cell.length_a   1.000
_cell.length_b   1.000
_cell.length_c   1.000
_cell.angle_alpha   90.00
_cell.angle_beta   90.00
_cell.angle_gamma   90.00
#
_symmetry.space_group_name_H-M   'P 1'
#
loop_
_entity.id
_entity.type
_entity.pdbx_description
1 polymer ?
#
loop_
_entity_poly.entity_id
_entity_poly.type
_entity_poly.pdbx_seq_one_letter_code
_entity_poly.pdbx_strand_id
1 'polypeptide(L)'
;MSVYIDPRKTKEVKPEEVKPSPTEDWMAKIEEMDNETLGRKIAAGFVVAIISPLIFMFVWNWIMPSLFGLPVLGYLKSLGLLVLARLIFKHD
;
A
#
# COMPACT_ATOMS: atom_id res chain seq x y z
N MET A 1 52.16 22.98 32.27
CA MET A 1 51.18 22.71 31.20
C MET A 1 50.11 21.79 31.76
N SER A 2 48.96 22.31 32.20
CA SER A 2 47.85 21.48 32.71
C SER A 2 46.94 21.11 31.54
N VAL A 3 46.89 19.81 31.23
CA VAL A 3 45.97 19.28 30.22
C VAL A 3 44.57 19.34 30.83
N TYR A 4 43.72 20.24 30.32
CA TYR A 4 42.34 20.34 30.75
C TYR A 4 41.58 19.10 30.24
N ILE A 5 41.18 18.22 31.15
CA ILE A 5 40.31 17.08 30.85
C ILE A 5 38.89 17.64 30.83
N ASP A 6 38.35 17.84 29.63
CA ASP A 6 36.99 18.34 29.43
C ASP A 6 35.98 17.28 29.91
N PRO A 7 35.20 17.56 30.98
CA PRO A 7 34.24 16.61 31.54
C PRO A 7 33.03 16.36 30.62
N ARG A 8 32.83 17.17 29.56
CA ARG A 8 31.74 16.97 28.60
C ARG A 8 31.94 15.73 27.74
N LYS A 9 33.20 15.37 27.42
CA LYS A 9 33.49 14.15 26.67
C LYS A 9 33.16 12.86 27.42
N THR A 10 33.06 12.92 28.74
CA THR A 10 32.80 11.75 29.60
C THR A 10 31.31 11.56 29.88
N LYS A 11 30.45 12.57 29.66
CA LYS A 11 29.07 12.54 30.16
C LYS A 11 27.93 12.45 29.14
N GLU A 12 28.18 12.58 27.83
CA GLU A 12 27.09 12.56 26.85
C GLU A 12 27.42 11.77 25.59
N VAL A 13 27.98 10.58 25.76
CA VAL A 13 27.72 9.47 24.83
C VAL A 13 26.95 8.41 25.60
N LYS A 14 25.77 8.80 26.09
CA LYS A 14 24.72 7.79 26.25
C LYS A 14 24.46 7.27 24.84
N PRO A 15 24.42 5.95 24.62
CA PRO A 15 23.90 5.42 23.36
C PRO A 15 22.42 5.80 23.32
N GLU A 16 22.13 7.02 22.87
CA GLU A 16 20.82 7.36 22.32
C GLU A 16 20.62 6.38 21.19
N GLU A 17 19.62 5.50 21.40
CA GLU A 17 19.12 4.54 20.43
C GLU A 17 19.02 5.23 19.07
N VAL A 18 20.01 4.99 18.23
CA VAL A 18 19.95 5.30 16.81
C VAL A 18 18.82 4.44 16.30
N LYS A 19 17.61 5.01 16.22
CA LYS A 19 16.50 4.35 15.53
C LYS A 19 17.05 3.96 14.16
N PRO A 20 17.09 2.66 13.82
CA PRO A 20 17.66 2.22 12.56
C PRO A 20 16.97 2.99 11.44
N SER A 21 17.76 3.33 10.42
CA SER A 21 17.26 4.08 9.28
C SER A 21 16.00 3.38 8.75
N PRO A 22 14.93 4.09 8.33
CA PRO A 22 13.70 3.44 7.89
C PRO A 22 13.97 2.36 6.83
N THR A 23 14.98 2.57 5.97
CA THR A 23 15.45 1.62 4.96
C THR A 23 15.92 0.26 5.50
N GLU A 24 16.57 0.19 6.66
CA GLU A 24 17.06 -1.06 7.24
C GLU A 24 15.90 -1.96 7.68
N ASP A 25 14.84 -1.36 8.24
CA ASP A 25 13.63 -2.07 8.67
C ASP A 25 12.84 -2.65 7.49
N TRP A 26 12.69 -1.91 6.38
CA TRP A 26 12.03 -2.44 5.19
C TRP A 26 12.82 -3.58 4.56
N MET A 27 14.16 -3.50 4.58
CA MET A 27 15.04 -4.52 4.02
C MET A 27 15.06 -5.79 4.87
N ALA A 28 15.18 -5.68 6.19
CA ALA A 28 15.07 -6.82 7.10
C ALA A 28 13.71 -7.52 6.98
N LYS A 29 12.63 -6.74 6.81
CA LYS A 29 11.27 -7.27 6.61
C LYS A 29 11.07 -7.93 5.24
N ILE A 30 11.84 -7.53 4.22
CA ILE A 30 11.85 -8.20 2.91
C ILE A 30 12.65 -9.51 2.99
N GLU A 31 13.73 -9.58 3.78
CA GLU A 31 14.48 -10.83 4.03
C GLU A 31 13.70 -11.84 4.88
N GLU A 32 12.93 -11.39 5.87
CA GLU A 32 12.09 -12.27 6.70
C GLU A 32 10.81 -12.74 5.99
N MET A 33 10.30 -12.00 5.01
CA MET A 33 9.13 -12.41 4.27
C MET A 33 9.48 -13.48 3.23
N ASP A 34 8.91 -14.66 3.39
CA ASP A 34 9.02 -15.75 2.42
C ASP A 34 8.50 -15.29 1.03
N ASN A 35 9.40 -15.29 0.04
CA ASN A 35 9.15 -14.82 -1.33
C ASN A 35 7.95 -15.52 -1.98
N GLU A 36 7.65 -16.76 -1.57
CA GLU A 36 6.48 -17.51 -2.06
C GLU A 36 5.17 -16.90 -1.56
N THR A 37 5.12 -16.48 -0.29
CA THR A 37 3.93 -15.87 0.31
C THR A 37 3.69 -14.47 -0.23
N LEU A 38 4.76 -13.69 -0.42
CA LEU A 38 4.72 -12.37 -1.06
C LEU A 38 4.21 -12.49 -2.50
N GLY A 39 4.82 -13.37 -3.30
CA GLY A 39 4.43 -13.61 -4.68
C GLY A 39 2.96 -14.04 -4.78
N ARG A 40 2.52 -14.94 -3.90
CA ARG A 40 1.11 -15.38 -3.85
C ARG A 40 0.16 -14.25 -3.48
N LYS A 41 0.49 -13.40 -2.51
CA LYS A 41 -0.34 -12.24 -2.12
C LYS A 41 -0.44 -11.21 -3.23
N ILE A 42 0.68 -10.90 -3.90
CA ILE A 42 0.70 -9.96 -5.02
C ILE A 42 -0.13 -10.51 -6.18
N ALA A 43 0.07 -11.78 -6.55
CA ALA A 43 -0.70 -12.43 -7.60
C ALA A 43 -2.21 -12.45 -7.28
N ALA A 44 -2.59 -12.84 -6.06
CA ALA A 44 -3.98 -12.84 -5.62
C ALA A 44 -4.58 -11.42 -5.65
N GLY A 45 -3.84 -10.42 -5.16
CA GLY A 45 -4.27 -9.01 -5.19
C GLY A 45 -4.49 -8.50 -6.62
N PHE A 46 -3.60 -8.89 -7.55
CA PHE A 46 -3.71 -8.51 -8.96
C PHE A 46 -4.91 -9.16 -9.65
N VAL A 47 -5.14 -10.45 -9.38
CA VAL A 47 -6.32 -11.18 -9.86
C VAL A 47 -7.61 -10.53 -9.37
N VAL A 48 -7.69 -10.21 -8.08
CA VAL A 48 -8.86 -9.52 -7.51
C VAL A 48 -9.03 -8.12 -8.13
N ALA A 49 -7.94 -7.39 -8.36
CA ALA A 49 -7.99 -6.07 -8.97
C ALA A 49 -8.51 -6.08 -10.42
N ILE A 50 -8.29 -7.17 -11.17
CA ILE A 50 -8.78 -7.33 -12.56
C ILE A 50 -10.19 -7.93 -12.61
N ILE A 51 -10.52 -8.82 -11.67
CA ILE A 51 -11.84 -9.47 -11.64
C ILE A 51 -12.90 -8.51 -11.08
N SER A 52 -12.55 -7.69 -10.09
CA SER A 52 -13.52 -6.78 -9.44
C SER A 52 -14.22 -5.80 -10.41
N PRO A 53 -13.53 -5.14 -11.37
CA PRO A 53 -14.16 -4.27 -12.37
C PRO A 53 -14.99 -5.08 -13.36
N LEU A 54 -14.58 -6.31 -13.65
CA LEU A 54 -15.26 -7.21 -14.59
C LEU A 54 -16.62 -7.64 -14.03
N ILE A 55 -16.68 -8.04 -12.75
CA ILE A 55 -17.94 -8.35 -12.05
C ILE A 55 -18.82 -7.09 -11.98
N PHE A 56 -18.25 -5.95 -11.59
CA PHE A 56 -18.99 -4.69 -11.51
C PHE A 56 -19.59 -4.29 -12.87
N MET A 57 -18.84 -4.46 -13.96
CA MET A 57 -19.31 -4.22 -15.32
C MET A 57 -20.52 -5.10 -15.66
N PHE A 58 -20.47 -6.41 -15.37
CA PHE A 58 -21.59 -7.31 -15.64
C PHE A 58 -22.84 -6.95 -14.84
N VAL A 59 -22.69 -6.70 -13.54
CA VAL A 59 -23.81 -6.32 -12.66
C VAL A 59 -24.40 -4.98 -13.09
N TRP A 60 -23.55 -4.00 -13.42
CA TRP A 60 -24.00 -2.71 -13.91
C TRP A 60 -24.75 -2.84 -15.22
N ASN A 61 -24.17 -3.53 -16.21
CA ASN A 61 -24.75 -3.65 -17.55
C ASN A 61 -26.08 -4.42 -17.55
N TRP A 62 -26.29 -5.29 -16.56
CA TRP A 62 -27.57 -5.95 -16.35
C TRP A 62 -28.60 -4.97 -15.77
N ILE A 63 -28.29 -4.30 -14.65
CA ILE A 63 -29.30 -3.61 -13.84
C ILE A 63 -29.52 -2.16 -14.32
N MET A 64 -28.43 -1.39 -14.46
CA MET A 64 -28.53 0.06 -14.64
C MET A 64 -29.07 0.47 -16.02
N PRO A 65 -28.57 -0.07 -17.15
CA PRO A 65 -29.15 0.21 -18.47
C PRO A 65 -30.60 -0.25 -18.59
N SER A 66 -30.92 -1.44 -18.07
CA SER A 66 -32.26 -2.02 -18.23
C SER A 66 -33.32 -1.29 -17.42
N LEU A 67 -33.00 -0.81 -16.22
CA LEU A 67 -33.97 -0.15 -15.34
C LEU A 67 -34.06 1.36 -15.56
N PHE A 68 -32.94 1.99 -15.91
CA PHE A 68 -32.85 3.45 -15.94
C PHE A 68 -32.44 4.03 -17.30
N GLY A 69 -32.19 3.18 -18.31
CA GLY A 69 -31.79 3.63 -19.65
C GLY A 69 -30.37 4.22 -19.70
N LEU A 70 -29.51 3.92 -18.72
CA LEU A 70 -28.13 4.40 -18.68
C LEU A 70 -27.24 3.74 -19.74
N PRO A 71 -26.13 4.39 -20.15
CA PRO A 71 -25.16 3.78 -21.04
C PRO A 71 -24.49 2.56 -20.40
N VAL A 72 -24.17 1.61 -21.27
CA VAL A 72 -23.43 0.39 -20.94
C VAL A 72 -21.99 0.76 -20.57
N LEU A 73 -21.47 0.20 -19.47
CA LEU A 73 -20.08 0.41 -19.06
C LEU A 73 -19.16 -0.58 -19.79
N GLY A 74 -18.05 -0.06 -20.31
CA GLY A 74 -16.90 -0.87 -20.71
C GLY A 74 -15.94 -1.14 -19.54
N TYR A 75 -14.96 -2.01 -19.75
CA TYR A 75 -13.98 -2.39 -18.73
C TYR A 75 -13.18 -1.20 -18.16
N LEU A 76 -12.74 -0.28 -19.02
CA LEU A 76 -12.00 0.92 -18.56
C LEU A 76 -12.88 1.86 -17.72
N LYS A 77 -14.18 1.96 -18.05
CA LYS A 77 -15.12 2.82 -17.33
C LYS A 77 -15.46 2.23 -15.96
N SER A 78 -15.68 0.92 -15.88
CA SER A 78 -15.92 0.20 -14.61
C SER A 78 -14.69 0.25 -13.69
N LEU A 79 -13.49 0.05 -14.24
CA LEU A 79 -12.23 0.18 -13.47
C LEU A 79 -12.07 1.61 -12.95
N GLY A 80 -12.24 2.62 -13.82
CA GLY A 80 -12.16 4.03 -13.43
C GLY A 80 -13.15 4.39 -12.32
N LEU A 81 -14.39 3.89 -12.39
CA LEU A 81 -15.40 4.11 -11.35
C LEU A 81 -15.00 3.49 -10.01
N LEU A 82 -14.50 2.25 -10.02
CA LEU A 82 -14.06 1.57 -8.79
C LEU A 82 -12.83 2.23 -8.17
N VAL A 83 -11.88 2.70 -8.99
CA VAL A 83 -10.72 3.47 -8.51
C VAL A 83 -11.18 4.78 -7.91
N LEU A 84 -12.11 5.49 -8.57
CA LEU A 84 -12.67 6.74 -8.07
C LEU A 84 -13.41 6.53 -6.74
N ALA A 85 -14.25 5.50 -6.66
CA ALA A 85 -14.93 5.11 -5.43
C ALA A 85 -13.93 4.80 -4.31
N ARG A 86 -12.87 4.02 -4.59
CA ARG A 86 -11.81 3.78 -3.61
C ARG A 86 -11.11 5.06 -3.20
N LEU A 87 -10.84 5.99 -4.10
CA LEU A 87 -10.16 7.24 -3.75
C LEU A 87 -11.03 8.09 -2.81
N ILE A 88 -12.33 8.15 -3.07
CA ILE A 88 -13.29 8.94 -2.28
C ILE A 88 -13.55 8.28 -0.92
N PHE A 89 -13.80 6.97 -0.88
CA PHE A 89 -14.23 6.27 0.33
C PHE A 89 -13.10 5.70 1.19
N LYS A 90 -11.84 5.69 0.73
CA LYS A 90 -10.68 5.20 1.52
C LYS A 90 -10.09 6.28 2.45
N HIS A 91 -10.64 7.48 2.48
CA HIS A 91 -10.17 8.56 3.35
C HIS A 91 -10.86 8.58 4.75
N ASP A 92 -11.76 7.64 5.04
CA ASP A 92 -12.27 7.37 6.40
C ASP A 92 -11.67 6.07 6.95
#